data_AF-A0AAV4A4Q2-F1
#
_entry.id   AF-A0AAV4A4Q2-F1
#
_cell.length_a   1.000
_cell.length_b   1.000
_cell.length_c   1.000
_cell.angle_alpha   90.00
_cell.angle_beta   90.00
_cell.angle_gamma   90.00
#
_symmetry.space_group_name_H-M   'P 1'
#
loop_
_entity.id
_entity.type
_entity.pdbx_description
1 polymer ?
#
loop_
_entity_poly.entity_id
_entity_poly.type
_entity_poly.pdbx_seq_one_letter_code
_entity_poly.pdbx_strand_id
1 'polypeptide(L)' 'EKLANARYAISMARKIGAKVYAVAEDIVEVKRKMMLTIFASLMARGISDSN' A
#
# COMPACT_ATOMS: atom_id res chain seq x y z
N GLU A 1 8.97 15.63 -0.73
CA GLU A 1 8.35 14.89 -1.85
C GLU A 1 8.08 13.42 -1.54
N LYS A 2 9.08 12.61 -1.15
CA LYS A 2 8.90 11.17 -0.86
C LYS A 2 7.77 10.87 0.13
N LEU A 3 7.66 11.64 1.22
CA LEU A 3 6.60 11.48 2.21
C LEU A 3 5.20 11.80 1.67
N ALA A 4 5.08 12.86 0.85
CA ALA A 4 3.81 13.22 0.22
C ALA A 4 3.35 12.12 -0.75
N ASN A 5 4.27 11.59 -1.56
CA ASN A 5 4.00 10.48 -2.47
C ASN A 5 3.62 9.20 -1.71
N ALA A 6 4.27 8.90 -0.59
CA ALA A 6 3.93 7.76 0.27
C ALA A 6 2.52 7.89 0.87
N ARG A 7 2.16 9.07 1.40
CA ARG A 7 0.81 9.34 1.90
C ARG A 7 -0.24 9.22 0.79
N TYR A 8 0.06 9.74 -0.40
CA TYR A 8 -0.80 9.62 -1.56
C TYR A 8 -1.01 8.16 -1.97
N ALA A 9 0.06 7.36 -2.06
CA ALA A 9 -0.03 5.93 -2.38
C ALA A 9 -0.89 5.16 -1.37
N ILE A 10 -0.75 5.42 -0.07
CA ILE A 10 -1.59 4.81 0.97
C ILE A 10 -3.06 5.19 0.79
N SER A 11 -3.36 6.47 0.56
CA SER A 11 -4.73 6.94 0.33
C SER A 11 -5.36 6.28 -0.90
N MET A 12 -4.60 6.15 -1.99
CA MET A 12 -5.07 5.49 -3.21
C MET A 12 -5.30 3.99 -3.01
N ALA A 13 -4.38 3.29 -2.33
CA ALA A 13 -4.54 1.88 -2.01
C ALA A 13 -5.79 1.60 -1.15
N ARG A 14 -6.09 2.48 -0.19
CA ARG A 14 -7.33 2.38 0.61
C ARG A 14 -8.57 2.71 -0.23
N LYS A 15 -8.49 3.68 -1.13
CA LYS A 15 -9.60 4.06 -2.03
C LYS A 15 -10.03 2.91 -2.95
N ILE A 16 -9.08 2.12 -3.44
CA ILE A 16 -9.37 0.91 -4.20
C ILE A 16 -9.77 -0.28 -3.31
N GLY A 17 -9.77 -0.15 -1.98
CA GLY A 17 -10.20 -1.19 -1.04
C GLY A 17 -9.09 -2.15 -0.58
N ALA A 18 -7.82 -1.87 -0.86
CA ALA A 18 -6.72 -2.65 -0.30
C ALA A 18 -6.50 -2.30 1.19
N LYS A 19 -6.35 -3.32 2.03
CA LYS A 19 -6.09 -3.16 3.48
C LYS A 19 -4.61 -2.83 3.75
N VAL A 20 -4.28 -1.54 3.73
CA VAL A 20 -2.92 -1.04 4.01
C VAL A 20 -2.79 -0.50 5.44
N TYR A 21 -1.94 -1.16 6.24
CA TYR A 21 -1.62 -0.80 7.63
C TYR A 21 -0.31 -0.03 7.80
N ALA A 22 0.49 0.12 6.75
CA ALA A 22 1.77 0.83 6.82
C ALA A 22 1.59 2.35 7.00
N VAL A 23 2.49 2.97 7.77
CA VAL A 23 2.59 4.44 7.84
C VAL A 23 3.48 4.97 6.72
N ALA A 24 3.32 6.24 6.38
CA ALA A 24 4.06 6.84 5.27
C ALA A 24 5.57 6.88 5.54
N GLU A 25 6.00 7.00 6.81
CA GLU A 25 7.43 6.91 7.16
C GLU A 25 8.02 5.53 6.80
N ASP A 26 7.30 4.44 7.06
CA ASP A 26 7.77 3.07 6.75
C ASP A 26 8.02 2.86 5.24
N ILE A 27 7.28 3.58 4.40
CA ILE A 27 7.42 3.57 2.94
C ILE A 27 8.65 4.36 2.51
N VAL A 28 8.86 5.54 3.09
CA VAL A 28 10.02 6.39 2.80
C VAL A 28 11.32 5.71 3.25
N GLU A 29 11.28 4.99 4.36
CA GLU A 29 12.41 4.20 4.90
C GLU A 29 12.56 2.81 4.26
N VAL A 30 11.64 2.42 3.36
CA VAL A 30 11.65 1.14 2.65
C VAL A 30 11.72 -0.06 3.59
N LYS A 31 10.85 -0.11 4.60
CA LYS A 31 10.75 -1.28 5.49
C LYS A 31 10.21 -2.49 4.71
N ARG A 32 11.11 -3.39 4.33
CA ARG A 32 10.82 -4.57 3.47
C ARG A 32 9.59 -5.38 3.91
N LYS A 33 9.43 -5.65 5.21
CA LYS A 33 8.26 -6.37 5.75
C LYS A 33 6.94 -5.63 5.50
N MET A 34 6.95 -4.29 5.62
CA MET A 34 5.76 -3.45 5.39
C MET A 34 5.46 -3.30 3.89
N MET A 35 6.49 -3.24 3.04
CA MET A 35 6.30 -3.23 1.58
C MET A 35 5.64 -4.52 1.10
N LEU A 36 6.10 -5.67 1.60
CA LEU A 36 5.53 -6.97 1.25
C LEU A 36 4.03 -7.04 1.56
N THR A 37 3.60 -6.57 2.73
CA THR A 37 2.17 -6.59 3.12
C THR A 37 1.33 -5.66 2.26
N ILE A 38 1.85 -4.52 1.83
CA ILE A 38 1.18 -3.61 0.87
C ILE A 38 0.97 -4.31 -0.46
N PHE A 39 2.01 -4.92 -1.03
CA PHE A 39 1.90 -5.62 -2.32
C PHE A 39 0.95 -6.82 -2.24
N ALA A 40 1.02 -7.62 -1.17
CA ALA A 40 0.08 -8.72 -0.95
C ALA A 40 -1.38 -8.24 -0.89
N SER A 41 -1.64 -7.15 -0.17
CA SER A 41 -2.99 -6.58 -0.05
C SER A 41 -3.51 -6.02 -1.37
N LEU A 42 -2.62 -5.45 -2.19
CA LEU A 42 -2.95 -4.96 -3.52
C LEU A 42 -3.25 -6.10 -4.51
N MET A 43 -2.41 -7.14 -4.50
CA MET A 43 -2.61 -8.33 -5.34
C MET A 43 -3.90 -9.07 -4.98
N ALA A 44 -4.17 -9.23 -3.68
CA ALA A 44 -5.41 -9.86 -3.21
C ALA A 44 -6.66 -9.15 -3.74
N ARG A 45 -6.64 -7.80 -3.79
CA ARG A 45 -7.72 -7.02 -4.38
C ARG A 45 -7.84 -7.24 -5.89
N GLY A 46 -6.72 -7.20 -6.63
CA GLY A 46 -6.73 -7.40 -8.09
C GLY A 46 -7.23 -8.79 -8.50
N ILE A 47 -6.85 -9.83 -7.76
CA ILE A 47 -7.33 -11.20 -8.00
C ILE A 47 -8.83 -11.32 -7.68
N SER A 48 -9.31 -10.64 -6.62
CA SER A 48 -10.72 -10.69 -6.22
C SER A 48 -11.66 -10.00 -7.21
N ASP A 49 -11.19 -8.98 -7.94
CA ASP A 49 -11.97 -8.26 -8.96
C ASP A 49 -12.01 -9.00 -10.32
N SER A 50 -11.29 -10.12 -10.46
CA SER A 50 -11.13 -10.87 -11.72
C SER A 50 -12.06 -12.11 -11.85
N ASN A 51 -13.14 -12.18 -11.06
CA ASN A 51 -14.08 -13.31 -11.02
C ASN A 51 -15.53 -12.86 -11.16
#